data_AF-A0A7Y8FE86-F1
#
_entry.id   AF-A0A7Y8FE86-F1
#
_cell.length_a   1.000
_cell.length_b   1.000
_cell.length_c   1.000
_cell.angle_alpha   90.00
_cell.angle_beta   90.00
_cell.angle_gamma   90.00
#
_symmetry.space_group_name_H-M   'P 1'
#
loop_
_entity.id
_entity.type
_entity.pdbx_description
1 polymer ?
#
loop_
_entity_poly.entity_id
_entity_poly.type
_entity_poly.pdbx_seq_one_letter_code
_entity_poly.pdbx_strand_id
1 'polypeptide(L)'
;MWKASIHLRIAQSLAAPHILLTTNLIGVAPEALAKSFEKHLPICIRPLPLDIPTFEIAMYWHDRYHRDPENKWLRETVGRALKESVIGLSYPPYHTDIRGFYSGASSLHI
;
A
#
# COMPACT_ATOMS: atom_id res chain seq x y z
N MET A 1 -5.36 -16.47 22.10
CA MET A 1 -4.69 -15.16 21.96
C MET A 1 -3.42 -15.35 21.16
N TRP A 2 -3.35 -14.83 19.94
CA TRP A 2 -2.10 -14.81 19.18
C TRP A 2 -1.21 -13.68 19.71
N LYS A 3 0.08 -13.96 19.96
CA LYS A 3 1.03 -12.98 20.50
C LYS A 3 2.22 -12.89 19.54
N ALA A 4 2.32 -11.77 18.82
CA ALA A 4 3.48 -11.48 18.00
C ALA A 4 4.60 -10.87 18.84
N SER A 5 5.77 -11.49 18.81
CA SER A 5 7.01 -10.91 19.32
C SER A 5 7.66 -10.08 18.22
N ILE A 6 7.67 -8.75 18.38
CA ILE A 6 8.26 -7.85 17.38
C ILE A 6 9.75 -7.74 17.65
N HIS A 7 10.57 -8.47 16.88
CA HIS A 7 12.03 -8.45 16.99
C HIS A 7 12.70 -7.34 16.18
N LEU A 8 12.05 -6.87 15.12
CA LEU A 8 12.61 -5.88 14.21
C LEU A 8 11.53 -4.93 13.70
N ARG A 9 11.88 -3.64 13.62
CA ARG A 9 11.10 -2.59 12.96
C ARG A 9 12.00 -1.88 11.97
N ILE A 10 11.56 -1.79 10.72
CA ILE A 10 12.28 -1.11 9.64
C ILE A 10 11.34 -0.14 8.94
N ALA A 11 11.86 1.01 8.55
CA ALA A 11 11.09 2.00 7.80
C ALA A 11 11.00 1.64 6.31
N GLN A 12 11.98 0.91 5.79
CA GLN A 12 12.11 0.64 4.36
C GLN A 12 11.73 -0.80 4.01
N SER A 13 10.58 -0.99 3.38
CA SER A 13 10.05 -2.31 3.04
C SER A 13 10.90 -3.08 2.02
N LEU A 14 11.72 -2.40 1.21
CA LEU A 14 12.60 -3.05 0.22
C LEU A 14 13.76 -3.82 0.84
N ALA A 15 14.20 -3.45 2.05
CA ALA A 15 15.24 -4.20 2.77
C ALA A 15 14.68 -5.45 3.46
N ALA A 16 13.37 -5.48 3.73
CA ALA A 16 12.70 -6.56 4.46
C ALA A 16 13.00 -7.96 3.90
N PRO A 17 12.81 -8.26 2.60
CA PRO A 17 12.98 -9.64 2.12
C PRO A 17 14.43 -10.12 2.24
N HIS A 18 15.43 -9.25 2.10
CA HIS A 18 16.83 -9.62 2.29
C HIS A 18 17.14 -10.03 3.74
N ILE A 19 16.48 -9.39 4.71
CA ILE A 19 16.59 -9.76 6.12
C ILE A 19 15.91 -11.11 6.37
N LEU A 20 14.73 -11.34 5.78
CA LEU A 20 14.02 -12.62 5.91
C LEU A 20 14.84 -13.79 5.36
N LEU A 21 15.64 -13.58 4.31
CA LEU A 21 16.50 -14.63 3.75
C LEU A 21 17.66 -15.07 4.65
N THR A 22 18.04 -14.24 5.63
CA THR A 22 19.20 -14.47 6.50
C THR A 22 18.81 -14.69 7.96
N THR A 23 17.52 -14.69 8.27
CA THR A 23 17.00 -14.79 9.63
C THR A 23 15.83 -15.75 9.70
N ASN A 24 15.51 -16.24 10.89
CA ASN A 24 14.30 -17.04 11.12
C ASN A 24 13.11 -16.14 11.50
N LEU A 25 12.93 -15.03 10.79
CA LEU A 25 11.84 -14.09 11.00
C LEU A 25 10.76 -14.28 9.94
N ILE A 26 9.54 -13.84 10.28
CA ILE A 26 8.44 -13.69 9.32
C ILE A 26 8.07 -12.21 9.21
N GLY A 27 7.66 -11.79 8.02
CA GLY A 27 7.23 -10.43 7.74
C GLY A 27 5.76 -10.37 7.31
N VAL A 28 5.12 -9.22 7.54
CA VAL A 28 3.79 -8.90 7.02
C VAL A 28 3.95 -7.72 6.07
N ALA A 29 3.41 -7.85 4.85
CA ALA A 29 3.50 -6.84 3.81
C ALA A 29 2.23 -6.83 2.95
N PRO A 30 1.93 -5.73 2.24
CA PRO A 30 0.90 -5.72 1.20
C PRO A 30 1.13 -6.82 0.17
N GLU A 31 0.05 -7.50 -0.22
CA GLU A 31 0.11 -8.67 -1.10
C GLU A 31 0.84 -8.36 -2.43
N ALA A 32 0.55 -7.21 -3.03
CA ALA A 32 1.21 -6.76 -4.26
C ALA A 32 2.74 -6.66 -4.10
N LEU A 33 3.21 -6.17 -2.95
CA LEU A 33 4.63 -6.06 -2.65
C LEU A 33 5.25 -7.44 -2.41
N ALA A 34 4.58 -8.28 -1.62
CA ALA A 34 5.04 -9.65 -1.34
C ALA A 34 5.19 -10.47 -2.64
N LYS A 35 4.21 -10.38 -3.54
CA LYS A 35 4.26 -11.03 -4.87
C LYS A 35 5.35 -10.46 -5.77
N SER A 36 5.67 -9.17 -5.65
CA SER A 36 6.81 -8.59 -6.35
C SER A 36 8.14 -9.20 -5.87
N PHE A 37 8.27 -9.48 -4.58
CA PHE A 37 9.47 -10.09 -4.02
C PHE A 37 9.59 -11.58 -4.38
N GLU A 38 8.50 -12.33 -4.30
CA GLU A 38 8.46 -13.78 -4.63
C GLU A 38 8.90 -14.06 -6.08
N LYS A 39 8.69 -13.11 -7.00
CA LYS A 39 9.18 -13.22 -8.39
C LYS A 39 10.71 -13.26 -8.52
N HIS A 40 11.43 -12.71 -7.55
CA HIS A 40 12.88 -12.50 -7.65
C HIS A 40 13.68 -13.11 -6.49
N LEU A 41 13.02 -13.47 -5.39
CA LEU A 41 13.65 -13.96 -4.17
C LEU A 41 12.97 -15.25 -3.72
N PRO A 42 13.71 -16.20 -3.12
CA PRO A 42 13.16 -17.48 -2.68
C PRO A 42 12.41 -17.33 -1.35
N ILE A 43 11.34 -16.54 -1.37
CA ILE A 43 10.39 -16.37 -0.27
C ILE A 43 9.08 -17.08 -0.62
N CYS A 44 8.25 -17.37 0.39
CA CYS A 44 6.91 -17.89 0.15
C CYS A 44 5.86 -17.01 0.83
N ILE A 45 4.72 -16.84 0.17
CA ILE A 45 3.59 -16.08 0.70
C ILE A 45 2.62 -17.05 1.38
N ARG A 46 2.11 -16.67 2.56
CA ARG A 46 1.10 -17.44 3.31
C ARG A 46 -0.09 -16.53 3.67
N PRO A 47 -1.31 -17.07 3.75
CA PRO A 47 -2.46 -16.31 4.24
C PRO A 47 -2.18 -15.74 5.63
N LEU A 48 -2.56 -14.48 5.85
CA LEU A 48 -2.46 -13.87 7.17
C LEU A 48 -3.49 -14.54 8.09
N PRO A 49 -3.08 -15.05 9.27
CA PRO A 49 -4.00 -15.70 10.21
C PRO A 49 -4.88 -14.72 10.99
N LEU A 50 -4.88 -13.45 10.59
CA LEU A 50 -5.61 -12.35 11.20
C LEU A 50 -6.48 -11.70 10.14
N ASP A 51 -7.71 -11.41 10.51
CA ASP A 51 -8.55 -10.54 9.72
C ASP A 51 -8.10 -9.09 9.93
N ILE A 52 -7.64 -8.45 8.86
CA ILE A 52 -7.17 -7.06 8.88
C ILE A 52 -7.98 -6.25 7.87
N PRO A 53 -8.31 -4.98 8.18
CA PRO A 53 -8.98 -4.13 7.23
C PRO A 53 -8.11 -3.95 5.98
N THR A 54 -8.77 -3.90 4.82
CA THR A 54 -8.12 -3.51 3.58
C THR A 54 -7.80 -2.02 3.61
N PHE A 55 -6.85 -1.60 2.77
CA PHE A 55 -6.51 -0.19 2.61
C PHE A 55 -6.47 0.16 1.13
N GLU A 56 -6.72 1.44 0.83
CA GLU A 56 -6.75 1.97 -0.52
C GLU A 56 -5.45 2.70 -0.85
N ILE A 57 -5.06 2.63 -2.13
CA ILE A 57 -3.95 3.43 -2.67
C ILE A 57 -4.57 4.57 -3.48
N ALA A 58 -4.27 5.80 -3.08
CA ALA A 58 -4.78 7.01 -3.71
C ALA A 58 -3.64 7.89 -4.26
N MET A 59 -3.93 8.61 -5.34
CA MET A 59 -3.07 9.67 -5.86
C MET A 59 -3.54 11.02 -5.32
N TYR A 60 -2.61 11.84 -4.84
CA TYR A 60 -2.89 13.16 -4.30
C TYR A 60 -2.30 14.25 -5.19
N TRP A 61 -3.05 15.32 -5.39
CA TRP A 61 -2.60 16.52 -6.09
C TRP A 61 -3.26 17.75 -5.46
N HIS A 62 -2.63 18.90 -5.62
CA HIS A 62 -3.21 20.16 -5.18
C HIS A 62 -4.32 20.61 -6.15
N ASP A 63 -5.43 21.15 -5.63
CA ASP A 63 -6.61 21.55 -6.40
C ASP A 63 -6.28 22.51 -7.58
N ARG A 64 -5.31 23.41 -7.37
CA ARG A 64 -4.72 24.27 -8.42
C ARG A 64 -4.38 23.53 -9.73
N TYR A 65 -3.92 22.27 -9.64
CA TYR A 65 -3.50 21.47 -10.81
C TYR A 65 -4.59 20.47 -11.25
N HIS A 66 -5.81 20.59 -10.74
CA HIS A 66 -6.89 19.68 -11.08
C HIS A 66 -7.22 19.71 -12.57
N ARG A 67 -7.23 20.92 -13.16
CA ARG A 67 -7.53 21.18 -14.59
C ARG A 67 -6.30 21.26 -15.50
N ASP A 68 -5.11 21.08 -14.93
CA ASP A 68 -3.85 21.10 -15.68
C ASP A 68 -3.77 19.89 -16.62
N PRO A 69 -3.60 20.08 -17.95
CA PRO A 69 -3.60 19.00 -18.93
C PRO A 69 -2.51 17.94 -18.68
N GLU A 70 -1.31 18.37 -18.32
CA GLU A 70 -0.15 17.53 -18.09
C GLU A 70 -0.34 16.68 -16.83
N ASN A 71 -0.82 17.30 -15.73
CA ASN A 71 -1.16 16.59 -14.51
C ASN A 71 -2.30 15.59 -14.75
N LYS A 72 -3.34 15.98 -15.50
CA LYS A 72 -4.44 15.09 -15.86
C LYS A 72 -3.97 13.88 -16.65
N TRP A 73 -3.14 14.09 -17.68
CA TRP A 73 -2.55 13.01 -18.47
C TRP A 73 -1.74 12.05 -17.60
N LEU A 74 -0.91 12.57 -16.68
CA LEU A 74 -0.11 11.72 -15.80
C LEU A 74 -0.99 10.87 -14.88
N ARG A 75 -1.99 11.48 -14.23
CA ARG A 75 -2.93 10.76 -13.35
C ARG A 75 -3.67 9.66 -14.10
N GLU A 76 -4.16 9.95 -15.30
CA GLU A 76 -4.84 8.96 -16.13
C GLU A 76 -3.91 7.83 -16.59
N THR A 77 -2.66 8.17 -16.93
CA THR A 77 -1.66 7.20 -17.36
C THR A 77 -1.24 6.27 -16.22
N VAL A 78 -0.93 6.82 -15.04
CA VAL A 78 -0.62 6.02 -13.84
C VAL A 78 -1.82 5.17 -13.44
N GLY A 79 -3.03 5.75 -13.42
CA GLY A 79 -4.26 5.02 -13.10
C GLY A 79 -4.53 3.84 -14.04
N ARG A 80 -4.24 4.00 -15.35
CA ARG A 80 -4.34 2.91 -16.32
C ARG A 80 -3.29 1.82 -16.06
N ALA A 81 -2.02 2.20 -15.92
CA ALA A 81 -0.93 1.26 -15.68
C ALA A 81 -1.12 0.44 -14.38
N LEU A 82 -1.67 1.05 -13.32
CA LEU A 82 -1.94 0.36 -12.05
C LEU A 82 -3.06 -0.68 -12.18
N LYS A 83 -4.11 -0.41 -12.95
CA LYS A 83 -5.18 -1.39 -13.24
C LYS A 83 -4.63 -2.63 -13.97
N GLU A 84 -3.64 -2.43 -14.82
CA GLU A 84 -3.01 -3.50 -15.61
C GLU A 84 -1.97 -4.29 -14.80
N SER A 85 -1.30 -3.65 -13.83
CA SER A 85 -0.13 -4.22 -13.13
C SER A 85 -0.42 -4.80 -11.75
N VAL A 86 -1.48 -4.32 -11.06
CA VAL A 86 -1.78 -4.74 -9.69
C VAL A 86 -3.11 -5.49 -9.65
N ILE A 87 -2.97 -6.80 -9.56
CA ILE A 87 -3.91 -7.80 -9.03
C ILE A 87 -5.07 -7.17 -8.24
N GLY A 88 -6.21 -7.01 -8.89
CA GLY A 88 -7.51 -6.79 -8.22
C GLY A 88 -7.71 -5.49 -7.45
N LEU A 89 -6.84 -4.48 -7.55
CA LEU A 89 -7.14 -3.18 -6.96
C LEU A 89 -8.27 -2.51 -7.75
N SER A 90 -9.47 -2.55 -7.19
CA SER A 90 -10.56 -1.67 -7.62
C SER A 90 -10.12 -0.24 -7.34
N TYR A 91 -9.70 0.47 -8.37
CA TYR A 91 -9.46 1.91 -8.29
C TYR A 91 -10.83 2.60 -8.28
N PRO A 92 -11.31 3.17 -7.16
CA PRO A 92 -12.58 3.87 -7.17
C PRO A 92 -12.49 5.08 -8.10
N PRO A 93 -13.59 5.44 -8.78
CA PRO A 93 -13.63 6.62 -9.61
C PRO A 93 -13.37 7.86 -8.74
N TYR A 94 -12.26 8.56 -9.03
CA TYR A 94 -12.00 9.95 -8.64
C TYR A 94 -12.59 10.39 -7.27
N HIS A 95 -11.94 10.10 -6.14
CA HIS A 95 -12.19 10.92 -4.95
C HIS A 95 -11.50 12.27 -5.15
N THR A 96 -12.23 13.24 -5.70
CA THR A 96 -11.83 14.66 -5.83
C THR A 96 -11.78 15.37 -4.48
N ASP A 97 -12.26 14.74 -3.41
CA ASP A 97 -12.38 15.37 -2.11
C ASP A 97 -11.49 14.71 -1.05
N ILE A 98 -10.33 15.33 -0.81
CA ILE A 98 -9.45 14.99 0.31
C ILE A 98 -10.11 15.29 1.67
N ARG A 99 -11.18 16.09 1.74
CA ARG A 99 -11.86 16.43 3.00
C ARG A 99 -12.55 15.21 3.63
N GLY A 100 -12.95 14.23 2.81
CA GLY A 100 -13.49 12.95 3.30
C GLY A 100 -12.47 12.17 4.15
N PHE A 101 -11.19 12.20 3.78
CA PHE A 101 -10.11 11.51 4.50
C PHE A 101 -9.78 12.15 5.86
N TYR A 102 -9.90 13.47 6.00
CA TYR A 102 -9.63 14.16 7.27
C TYR A 102 -10.82 14.16 8.25
N SER A 103 -12.02 13.78 7.80
CA SER A 103 -13.22 13.77 8.67
C SER A 103 -13.19 12.71 9.78
N GLY A 104 -12.34 11.68 9.66
CA GLY A 104 -12.14 10.65 10.69
C GLY A 104 -11.04 10.97 11.72
N ALA A 105 -10.30 12.07 11.57
CA ALA A 105 -9.15 12.42 12.42
C ALA A 105 -9.41 13.63 13.34
N SER A 106 -10.67 14.05 13.51
CA SER A 106 -11.05 15.20 14.34
C SER A 106 -11.91 14.80 15.54
N SER A 107 -11.50 13.75 16.26
CA SER A 107 -12.14 13.32 17.51
C SER A 107 -11.12 12.89 18.56
N LEU A 108 -10.05 13.68 18.71
CA LEU A 108 -9.20 13.68 19.91
C LEU A 108 -8.75 15.13 20.15
N HIS A 109 -9.64 15.89 20.78
CA HIS A 109 -9.27 17.08 21.52
C HIS A 109 -8.74 16.65 22.89
N ILE A 110 -7.50 17.06 23.17
CA ILE A 110 -7.05 17.36 24.54
C ILE A 110 -7.82 18.61 24.99
#